data_AF-A0A969IKM8-F1
#
_entry.id   AF-A0A969IKM8-F1
#
_cell.length_a   1.000
_cell.length_b   1.000
_cell.length_c   1.000
_cell.angle_alpha   90.00
_cell.angle_beta   90.00
_cell.angle_gamma   90.00
#
_symmetry.space_group_name_H-M   'P 1'
#
loop_
_entity.id
_entity.type
_entity.pdbx_description
1 polymer ?
#
loop_
_entity_poly.entity_id
_entity_poly.type
_entity_poly.pdbx_seq_one_letter_code
_entity_poly.pdbx_strand_id
1 'polypeptide(L)' 'MRAVETMLAESAGDYCVGDAPTLADICLVPQVYAALRFKVDLSSLERVNRIYERCLAHPAFIKAHPDHQPDAAKG' A
#
# COMPACT_ATOMS: atom_id res chain seq x y z
N MET A 1 -6.19 6.55 -8.52
CA MET A 1 -5.42 5.29 -8.67
C MET A 1 -6.12 4.22 -9.52
N ARG A 2 -7.12 4.56 -10.35
CA ARG A 2 -7.84 3.56 -11.16
C ARG A 2 -6.95 2.82 -12.17
N ALA A 3 -5.98 3.50 -12.77
CA ALA A 3 -5.03 2.87 -13.68
C ALA A 3 -4.21 1.76 -13.01
N VAL A 4 -3.78 1.97 -11.76
CA VAL A 4 -3.04 0.95 -10.98
C VAL A 4 -3.95 -0.25 -10.69
N GLU A 5 -5.19 -0.01 -10.27
CA GLU A 5 -6.17 -1.08 -10.06
C GLU A 5 -6.39 -1.93 -11.32
N THR A 6 -6.44 -1.30 -12.50
CA THR A 6 -6.51 -2.01 -13.79
C THR A 6 -5.26 -2.83 -14.08
N MET A 7 -4.07 -2.27 -13.88
CA MET A 7 -2.80 -3.00 -14.11
C MET A 7 -2.65 -4.22 -13.20
N LEU A 8 -3.08 -4.10 -11.94
CA LEU A 8 -3.03 -5.19 -10.96
C LEU A 8 -3.90 -6.39 -11.35
N ALA A 9 -4.86 -6.24 -12.26
CA ALA A 9 -5.65 -7.37 -12.75
C ALA A 9 -4.81 -8.43 -13.49
N GLU A 10 -3.67 -8.02 -14.07
CA GLU A 10 -2.80 -8.91 -14.85
C GLU A 10 -1.57 -9.38 -14.06
N SER A 11 -1.09 -8.59 -13.10
CA SER A 11 0.19 -8.84 -12.43
C SER A 11 0.07 -9.34 -10.99
N ALA A 12 -1.02 -9.02 -10.29
CA ALA A 12 -1.08 -9.21 -8.85
C ALA A 12 -1.29 -10.67 -8.43
N GLY A 13 -0.45 -11.13 -7.51
CA GLY A 13 -0.70 -12.30 -6.66
C GLY A 13 -1.07 -11.83 -5.25
N ASP A 14 -0.32 -12.30 -4.26
CA ASP A 14 -0.37 -11.77 -2.89
C ASP A 14 0.12 -10.30 -2.80
N TYR A 15 0.99 -9.88 -3.72
CA TYR A 15 1.56 -8.53 -3.83
C TYR A 15 1.28 -7.92 -5.22
N CYS A 16 1.80 -6.71 -5.49
CA CYS A 16 1.62 -6.03 -6.78
C CYS A 16 2.04 -6.87 -7.99
N VAL A 17 3.08 -7.70 -7.82
CA VAL A 17 3.61 -8.58 -8.87
C VAL A 17 3.94 -9.95 -8.26
N GLY A 18 3.08 -10.94 -8.52
CA GLY A 18 3.23 -12.28 -7.94
C GLY A 18 3.12 -12.30 -6.41
N ASP A 19 3.84 -13.23 -5.77
CA ASP A 19 3.62 -13.60 -4.37
C ASP A 19 4.72 -13.16 -3.38
N ALA A 20 5.62 -12.26 -3.82
CA ALA A 20 6.64 -11.66 -2.96
C ALA A 20 6.64 -10.12 -3.09
N PRO A 21 7.01 -9.37 -2.04
CA PRO A 21 7.12 -7.92 -2.12
C PRO A 21 8.11 -7.47 -3.20
N THR A 22 7.73 -6.46 -3.97
CA THR A 22 8.53 -5.86 -5.02
C THR A 22 8.64 -4.35 -4.84
N LEU A 23 9.37 -3.68 -5.74
CA LEU A 23 9.41 -2.23 -5.78
C LEU A 23 8.02 -1.61 -6.00
N ALA A 24 7.11 -2.32 -6.68
CA ALA A 24 5.76 -1.83 -6.90
C ALA A 24 5.00 -1.66 -5.57
N ASP A 25 5.18 -2.58 -4.61
CA ASP A 25 4.56 -2.50 -3.28
C ASP A 25 5.15 -1.36 -2.44
N ILE A 26 6.47 -1.15 -2.54
CA ILE A 26 7.17 -0.03 -1.90
C ILE A 26 6.62 1.32 -2.40
N CYS A 27 6.25 1.42 -3.68
CA CYS A 27 5.62 2.62 -4.23
C CYS A 27 4.11 2.71 -3.91
N LEU A 28 3.41 1.58 -3.88
CA LEU A 28 1.97 1.53 -3.65
C LEU A 28 1.60 1.95 -2.22
N VAL A 29 2.28 1.40 -1.21
CA VAL A 29 1.96 1.62 0.20
C VAL A 29 1.93 3.10 0.61
N PRO A 30 2.98 3.91 0.36
CA PRO A 30 2.93 5.34 0.70
C PRO A 30 1.88 6.10 -0.10
N GLN A 31 1.60 5.68 -1.35
CA GLN A 31 0.56 6.29 -2.18
C GLN A 31 -0.85 6.06 -1.60
N VAL A 32 -1.13 4.85 -1.10
CA VAL A 32 -2.40 4.54 -0.41
C VAL A 32 -2.47 5.24 0.94
N TYR A 33 -1.39 5.23 1.74
CA TYR A 33 -1.34 5.94 3.02
C TYR A 33 -1.65 7.43 2.84
N ALA A 34 -1.04 8.09 1.85
CA ALA A 34 -1.32 9.50 1.55
C ALA A 34 -2.79 9.71 1.14
N ALA A 35 -3.34 8.84 0.29
CA ALA A 35 -4.74 8.90 -0.10
C ALA A 35 -5.69 8.79 1.11
N LEU A 36 -5.42 7.87 2.05
CA LEU A 36 -6.18 7.75 3.30
C LEU A 36 -6.06 9.00 4.18
N ARG A 37 -4.84 9.53 4.35
CA ARG A 37 -4.58 10.76 5.11
C ARG A 37 -5.34 11.97 4.56
N PHE A 38 -5.46 12.06 3.23
CA PHE A 38 -6.21 13.11 2.55
C PHE A 38 -7.67 12.76 2.26
N LYS A 39 -8.19 11.66 2.83
CA LYS A 39 -9.59 11.22 2.72
C LYS A 39 -10.07 11.01 1.28
N VAL A 40 -9.18 10.53 0.41
CA VAL A 40 -9.54 10.09 -0.95
C VAL A 40 -10.32 8.78 -0.84
N ASP A 41 -11.43 8.67 -1.58
CA ASP A 41 -12.22 7.44 -1.63
C ASP A 41 -11.50 6.36 -2.45
N LEU A 42 -11.21 5.23 -1.79
CA LEU A 42 -10.57 4.05 -2.35
C LEU A 42 -11.49 2.82 -2.35
N SER A 43 -12.77 2.98 -1.99
CA SER A 43 -13.71 1.86 -1.82
C SER A 43 -13.86 0.98 -3.06
N SER A 44 -13.70 1.56 -4.25
CA SER A 44 -13.76 0.86 -5.54
C SER A 44 -12.46 0.20 -6.00
N LEU A 45 -11.38 0.26 -5.21
CA LEU A 45 -10.05 -0.23 -5.59
C LEU A 45 -9.70 -1.51 -4.80
N GLU A 46 -10.41 -2.59 -5.07
CA GLU A 46 -10.34 -3.83 -4.30
C GLU A 46 -8.94 -4.46 -4.26
N ARG A 47 -8.22 -4.53 -5.39
CA ARG A 47 -6.87 -5.12 -5.44
C ARG A 47 -5.87 -4.24 -4.71
N VAL A 48 -5.93 -2.93 -4.93
CA VAL A 48 -5.10 -1.96 -4.21
C VAL A 48 -5.29 -2.11 -2.70
N ASN A 49 -6.54 -2.15 -2.22
CA ASN A 49 -6.82 -2.26 -0.79
C ASN A 49 -6.32 -3.59 -0.22
N ARG A 50 -6.57 -4.71 -0.91
CA ARG A 50 -6.10 -6.04 -0.50
C ARG A 50 -4.57 -6.10 -0.36
N ILE A 51 -3.84 -5.61 -1.37
CA ILE A 51 -2.38 -5.62 -1.37
C ILE A 51 -1.84 -4.70 -0.28
N TYR A 52 -2.46 -3.51 -0.10
CA TYR A 52 -2.07 -2.58 0.95
C TYR A 52 -2.20 -3.22 2.34
N GLU A 53 -3.33 -3.86 2.65
CA GLU A 53 -3.55 -4.58 3.90
C GLU A 53 -2.50 -5.70 4.10
N ARG A 54 -2.22 -6.47 3.05
CA ARG A 54 -1.18 -7.51 3.09
C ARG A 54 0.21 -6.95 3.37
N CYS A 55 0.54 -5.81 2.76
CA CYS A 55 1.81 -5.12 3.02
C CYS A 55 1.89 -4.60 4.45
N LEU A 56 0.81 -4.00 4.99
CA LEU A 56 0.78 -3.51 6.36
C LEU A 56 0.89 -4.61 7.42
N ALA A 57 0.59 -5.87 7.08
CA ALA A 57 0.84 -7.01 7.96
C ALA A 57 2.31 -7.48 7.95
N HIS A 58 3.13 -7.04 7.01
CA HIS A 58 4.51 -7.50 6.87
C HIS A 58 5.48 -6.67 7.76
N PRO A 59 6.37 -7.31 8.54
CA PRO A 59 7.19 -6.62 9.56
C PRO A 59 8.01 -5.43 9.03
N ALA A 60 8.55 -5.54 7.82
CA ALA A 60 9.33 -4.46 7.20
C ALA A 60 8.49 -3.19 6.96
N PHE A 61 7.23 -3.33 6.52
CA PHE A 61 6.34 -2.19 6.29
C PHE A 61 5.84 -1.59 7.60
N ILE A 62 5.56 -2.43 8.61
CA ILE A 62 5.23 -1.96 9.97
C ILE A 62 6.36 -1.08 10.50
N LYS A 63 7.61 -1.56 10.42
CA LYS A 63 8.78 -0.78 10.88
C LYS A 63 8.96 0.52 10.10
N ALA A 64 8.62 0.53 8.81
CA ALA A 64 8.72 1.70 7.95
C ALA A 64 7.53 2.66 8.04
N HIS A 65 6.49 2.35 8.83
CA HIS A 65 5.31 3.19 8.95
C HIS A 65 5.68 4.60 9.47
N PRO A 66 5.12 5.70 8.92
CA PRO A 66 5.45 7.07 9.32
C PRO A 66 5.39 7.31 10.84
N ASP A 67 4.38 6.75 11.52
CA ASP A 67 4.19 6.92 12.97
C ASP A 67 5.27 6.22 13.83
N HIS A 68 6.07 5.34 13.22
CA HIS A 68 7.16 4.63 13.91
C HIS A 68 8.53 5.25 13.64
N GLN A 69 8.60 6.37 12.92
CA GLN A 69 9.87 7.03 12.62
C GLN A 69 10.30 7.98 13.76
N PRO A 70 11.61 8.19 13.98
CA PRO A 70 12.10 9.04 15.06
C PRO A 70 11.62 10.49 15.01
N ASP A 71 11.32 10.98 13.81
CA ASP A 71 10.84 12.33 13.49
C ASP A 71 9.31 12.43 13.42
N ALA A 72 8.58 11.35 13.71
CA ALA A 72 7.13 11.39 13.78
C ALA A 72 6.67 12.37 14.87
N ALA A 73 5.76 13.27 14.51
CA ALA A 73 5.11 14.14 15.48
C ALA A 73 4.35 13.27 16.48
N LYS A 74 4.77 13.31 17.75
CA LYS A 74 4.03 12.66 18.84
C LYS A 74 2.77 13.48 19.08
N GLY A 75 1.62 12.89 18.76
CA GLY A 75 0.30 13.45 19.10
C GLY A 75 0.09 13.53 20.60
#